data_AF-B9XC45-F1
#
_entry.id   AF-B9XC45-F1
#
_cell.length_a   1.000
_cell.length_b   1.000
_cell.length_c   1.000
_cell.angle_alpha   90.00
_cell.angle_beta   90.00
_cell.angle_gamma   90.00
#
_symmetry.space_group_name_H-M   'P 1'
#
loop_
_entity.id
_entity.type
_entity.pdbx_description
1 polymer ?
#
loop_
_entity_poly.entity_id
_entity_poly.type
_entity_poly.pdbx_seq_one_letter_code
_entity_poly.pdbx_strand_id
1 'polypeptide(L)'
;MGGAIFNHNGWLLVTNSTLVQNKAQGGTGGAGNSEGTGNAQAAGDGGSGFGGSIFNLNGVVTICSSTFASNVVVAGAGGLSNPGVTNGFAGGADGGALYTLALSQTASVTLINSILANSSGGKDLASRGSVLTATEPNIVRSFTNSGGGFTTTGVVAVDPLLGPLTNNGGFAYTMALLPGSPALDAGDSANAPVFDGRGLPRVSGAKVDLGAYELQVPTQLLFTNWKFVSGGGLQLQFSGSSGTGYTIVSTTDLTLPLSNWTVLGSAIETTNGEFQFNDTQAMSFPQRSYRVRQP
;
A
#
# COMPACT_ATOMS: atom_id res chain seq x y z
N MET A 1 -12.55 0.66 -20.30
CA MET A 1 -12.83 0.12 -18.94
C MET A 1 -11.55 -0.50 -18.39
N GLY A 2 -11.35 -0.47 -17.06
CA GLY A 2 -10.30 -1.23 -16.36
C GLY A 2 -8.88 -0.83 -16.79
N GLY A 3 -8.50 0.43 -16.57
CA GLY A 3 -7.30 1.03 -17.18
C GLY A 3 -6.00 0.26 -16.92
N ALA A 4 -5.94 -0.56 -15.86
CA ALA A 4 -4.95 -1.63 -15.72
C ALA A 4 -5.56 -3.03 -15.91
N ILE A 5 -6.65 -3.34 -15.20
CA ILE A 5 -7.23 -4.68 -15.16
C ILE A 5 -8.74 -4.63 -15.34
N PHE A 6 -9.26 -5.48 -16.22
CA PHE A 6 -10.68 -5.78 -16.33
C PHE A 6 -10.93 -7.23 -15.87
N ASN A 7 -11.63 -7.38 -14.74
CA ASN A 7 -12.03 -8.67 -14.20
C ASN A 7 -13.50 -8.94 -14.53
N HIS A 8 -13.80 -9.99 -15.30
CA HIS A 8 -15.17 -10.34 -15.70
C HIS A 8 -15.50 -11.78 -15.32
N ASN A 9 -16.37 -11.96 -14.31
CA ASN A 9 -16.71 -13.24 -13.68
C ASN A 9 -15.49 -14.02 -13.12
N GLY A 10 -14.35 -13.35 -12.93
CA GLY A 10 -13.11 -13.96 -12.46
C GLY A 10 -12.84 -13.70 -10.99
N TRP A 11 -11.79 -14.36 -10.49
CA TRP A 11 -11.21 -14.12 -9.18
C TRP A 11 -9.88 -13.39 -9.33
N LEU A 12 -9.71 -12.28 -8.61
CA LEU A 12 -8.50 -11.48 -8.63
C LEU A 12 -8.03 -11.21 -7.19
N LEU A 13 -6.80 -11.62 -6.91
CA LEU A 13 -6.08 -11.26 -5.68
C LEU A 13 -4.98 -10.26 -6.05
N VAL A 14 -5.01 -9.08 -5.41
CA VAL A 14 -3.99 -8.05 -5.54
C VAL A 14 -3.32 -7.88 -4.19
N THR A 15 -2.01 -8.06 -4.13
CA THR A 15 -1.24 -7.97 -2.89
C THR A 15 0.06 -7.21 -3.15
N ASN A 16 0.44 -6.33 -2.22
CA ASN A 16 1.71 -5.59 -2.29
C ASN A 16 1.93 -4.84 -3.62
N SER A 17 0.84 -4.38 -4.24
CA SER A 17 0.87 -3.84 -5.60
C SER A 17 0.64 -2.34 -5.61
N THR A 18 1.33 -1.65 -6.52
CA THR A 18 1.17 -0.21 -6.76
C THR A 18 0.56 0.01 -8.13
N LEU A 19 -0.73 0.36 -8.21
CA LEU A 19 -1.44 0.65 -9.47
C LEU A 19 -1.70 2.15 -9.56
N VAL A 20 -0.79 2.86 -10.23
CA VAL A 20 -0.76 4.32 -10.22
C VAL A 20 -0.84 4.88 -11.63
N GLN A 21 -1.56 6.00 -11.80
CA GLN A 21 -1.67 6.71 -13.08
C GLN A 21 -2.27 5.89 -14.24
N ASN A 22 -3.02 4.83 -13.93
CA ASN A 22 -3.75 4.09 -14.95
C ASN A 22 -4.94 4.91 -15.43
N LYS A 23 -5.26 4.81 -16.72
CA LYS A 23 -6.32 5.60 -17.35
C LYS A 23 -7.36 4.71 -18.02
N ALA A 24 -8.63 4.87 -17.64
CA ALA A 24 -9.76 4.31 -18.37
C ALA A 24 -10.52 5.42 -19.11
N GLN A 25 -10.52 5.39 -20.44
CA GLN A 25 -11.17 6.39 -21.28
C GLN A 25 -12.33 5.80 -22.08
N GLY A 26 -13.47 6.49 -22.05
CA GLY A 26 -14.61 6.21 -22.92
C GLY A 26 -14.39 6.76 -24.34
N GLY A 27 -14.93 6.05 -25.33
CA GLY A 27 -14.89 6.48 -26.74
C GLY A 27 -15.84 7.65 -27.01
N THR A 28 -15.49 8.53 -27.95
CA THR A 28 -16.39 9.61 -28.38
C THR A 28 -17.58 9.07 -29.16
N GLY A 29 -18.75 9.65 -28.95
CA GLY A 29 -19.94 9.33 -29.72
C GLY A 29 -19.82 9.72 -31.18
N GLY A 30 -20.46 8.95 -32.07
CA GLY A 30 -20.46 9.22 -33.50
C GLY A 30 -21.19 10.51 -33.84
N ALA A 31 -20.66 11.29 -34.79
CA ALA A 31 -21.36 12.47 -35.29
C ALA A 31 -22.69 12.06 -35.96
N GLY A 32 -23.72 12.89 -35.80
CA GLY A 32 -24.95 12.73 -36.57
C GLY A 32 -24.68 13.06 -38.04
N ASN A 33 -25.30 12.32 -38.98
CA ASN A 33 -25.15 12.61 -40.41
C ASN A 33 -26.32 13.44 -40.96
N SER A 34 -26.04 14.09 -42.08
CA SER A 34 -27.02 14.59 -43.03
C SER A 34 -26.48 14.36 -44.43
N GLU A 35 -26.31 13.10 -44.83
CA GLU A 35 -26.19 12.83 -46.26
C GLU A 35 -27.60 12.87 -46.85
N GLY A 36 -27.73 13.69 -47.90
CA GLY A 36 -29.00 14.19 -48.42
C GLY A 36 -30.09 13.14 -48.59
N THR A 37 -31.32 13.60 -48.40
CA THR A 37 -32.60 12.86 -48.48
C THR A 37 -33.04 12.15 -47.19
N GLY A 38 -33.42 12.96 -46.18
CA GLY A 38 -34.76 12.78 -45.63
C GLY A 38 -34.95 12.41 -44.16
N ASN A 39 -33.92 12.18 -43.34
CA ASN A 39 -34.07 12.18 -41.88
C ASN A 39 -32.73 12.53 -41.22
N ALA A 40 -32.69 13.59 -40.40
CA ALA A 40 -31.50 13.92 -39.64
C ALA A 40 -31.25 12.85 -38.57
N GLN A 41 -30.08 12.22 -38.56
CA GLN A 41 -29.76 11.23 -37.54
C GLN A 41 -29.21 11.90 -36.29
N ALA A 42 -29.70 11.46 -35.14
CA ALA A 42 -29.15 11.86 -33.84
C ALA A 42 -27.68 11.44 -33.74
N ALA A 43 -26.89 12.25 -33.04
CA ALA A 43 -25.52 11.86 -32.74
C ALA A 43 -25.48 10.75 -31.69
N GLY A 44 -24.46 9.90 -31.76
CA GLY A 44 -24.26 8.83 -30.80
C GLY A 44 -23.78 9.35 -29.45
N ASP A 45 -24.14 8.65 -28.37
CA ASP A 45 -23.62 8.93 -27.04
C ASP A 45 -22.15 8.55 -26.90
N GLY A 46 -21.47 9.22 -25.96
CA GLY A 46 -20.11 8.88 -25.56
C GLY A 46 -20.05 7.62 -24.70
N GLY A 47 -19.00 6.84 -24.87
CA GLY A 47 -18.70 5.68 -24.02
C GLY A 47 -18.30 6.08 -22.61
N SER A 48 -18.46 5.17 -21.65
CA SER A 48 -18.10 5.42 -20.25
C SER A 48 -16.65 5.01 -19.91
N GLY A 49 -16.01 5.77 -19.02
CA GLY A 49 -14.70 5.45 -18.42
C GLY A 49 -14.88 4.95 -16.99
N PHE A 50 -14.78 3.64 -16.77
CA PHE A 50 -14.91 3.05 -15.43
C PHE A 50 -13.68 2.23 -15.04
N GLY A 51 -13.32 2.31 -13.75
CA GLY A 51 -12.24 1.52 -13.17
C GLY A 51 -10.89 1.96 -13.70
N GLY A 52 -10.36 3.10 -13.23
CA GLY A 52 -9.08 3.59 -13.74
C GLY A 52 -7.93 2.62 -13.47
N SER A 53 -7.87 1.99 -12.30
CA SER A 53 -7.04 0.78 -12.11
C SER A 53 -7.82 -0.48 -12.48
N ILE A 54 -8.87 -0.80 -11.71
CA ILE A 54 -9.60 -2.07 -11.83
C ILE A 54 -11.06 -1.80 -12.14
N PHE A 55 -11.57 -2.46 -13.18
CA PHE A 55 -13.01 -2.65 -13.36
C PHE A 55 -13.37 -4.10 -13.07
N ASN A 56 -14.21 -4.33 -12.06
CA ASN A 56 -14.70 -5.64 -11.65
C ASN A 56 -16.17 -5.80 -12.04
N LEU A 57 -16.45 -6.64 -13.03
CA LEU A 57 -17.80 -6.97 -13.49
C LEU A 57 -18.14 -8.40 -13.10
N ASN A 58 -19.14 -8.57 -12.23
CA ASN A 58 -19.64 -9.88 -11.77
C ASN A 58 -18.54 -10.79 -11.18
N GLY A 59 -17.41 -10.24 -10.74
CA GLY A 59 -16.25 -10.99 -10.26
C GLY A 59 -15.95 -10.76 -8.79
N VAL A 60 -14.96 -11.47 -8.28
CA VAL A 60 -14.49 -11.39 -6.89
C VAL A 60 -13.09 -10.78 -6.87
N VAL A 61 -12.91 -9.70 -6.11
CA VAL A 61 -11.63 -9.01 -5.96
C VAL A 61 -11.25 -8.94 -4.49
N THR A 62 -10.04 -9.36 -4.14
CA THR A 62 -9.44 -9.10 -2.83
C THR A 62 -8.20 -8.24 -3.02
N ILE A 63 -8.13 -7.13 -2.30
CA ILE A 63 -7.00 -6.20 -2.32
C ILE A 63 -6.42 -6.14 -0.92
N CYS A 64 -5.16 -6.53 -0.80
CA CYS A 64 -4.43 -6.51 0.46
C CYS A 64 -3.15 -5.70 0.32
N SER A 65 -2.86 -4.82 1.27
CA SER A 65 -1.56 -4.14 1.37
C SER A 65 -1.13 -3.49 0.04
N SER A 66 -2.05 -2.78 -0.63
CA SER A 66 -1.82 -2.27 -1.99
C SER A 66 -2.20 -0.79 -2.09
N THR A 67 -1.53 -0.07 -3.00
CA THR A 67 -1.74 1.38 -3.21
C THR A 67 -2.22 1.64 -4.63
N PHE A 68 -3.46 2.09 -4.77
CA PHE A 68 -4.02 2.53 -6.04
C PHE A 68 -4.21 4.04 -5.99
N ALA A 69 -3.36 4.78 -6.71
CA ALA A 69 -3.37 6.24 -6.61
C ALA A 69 -3.23 6.99 -7.93
N SER A 70 -3.75 8.21 -7.98
CA SER A 70 -3.60 9.11 -9.14
C SER A 70 -4.13 8.52 -10.45
N ASN A 71 -5.08 7.58 -10.36
CA ASN A 71 -5.69 6.95 -11.53
C ASN A 71 -6.75 7.87 -12.13
N VAL A 72 -6.99 7.74 -13.42
CA VAL A 72 -7.82 8.68 -14.18
C VAL A 72 -8.94 7.92 -14.89
N VAL A 73 -10.17 8.40 -14.74
CA VAL A 73 -11.29 7.97 -15.58
C VAL A 73 -11.78 9.16 -16.41
N VAL A 74 -12.05 8.93 -17.68
CA VAL A 74 -12.51 9.97 -18.60
C VAL A 74 -13.72 9.46 -19.34
N ALA A 75 -14.84 10.18 -19.24
CA ALA A 75 -16.02 9.94 -20.06
C ALA A 75 -15.72 10.30 -21.52
N GLY A 76 -16.27 9.52 -22.44
CA GLY A 76 -16.34 9.91 -23.85
C GLY A 76 -17.31 11.07 -24.02
N ALA A 77 -16.94 12.05 -24.83
CA ALA A 77 -17.87 13.09 -25.25
C ALA A 77 -18.99 12.48 -26.11
N GLY A 78 -20.21 13.00 -25.99
CA GLY A 78 -21.26 12.70 -26.96
C GLY A 78 -20.92 13.27 -28.34
N GLY A 79 -21.43 12.64 -29.38
CA GLY A 79 -21.27 13.12 -30.74
C GLY A 79 -22.01 14.45 -30.94
N LEU A 80 -21.52 15.27 -31.86
CA LEU A 80 -22.21 16.48 -32.28
C LEU A 80 -23.14 16.17 -33.45
N SER A 81 -24.32 16.78 -33.44
CA SER A 81 -25.28 16.74 -34.53
C SER A 81 -25.50 18.13 -35.12
N ASN A 82 -26.23 18.19 -36.25
CA ASN A 82 -26.61 19.44 -36.88
C ASN A 82 -27.53 20.31 -35.99
N PRO A 83 -27.58 21.63 -36.21
CA PRO A 83 -28.51 22.52 -35.52
C PRO A 83 -29.97 22.03 -35.64
N GLY A 84 -30.67 21.93 -34.51
CA GLY A 84 -32.03 21.40 -34.44
C GLY A 84 -32.14 19.89 -34.22
N VAL A 85 -31.02 19.18 -34.11
CA VAL A 85 -30.95 17.75 -33.74
C VAL A 85 -30.27 17.62 -32.38
N THR A 86 -30.70 16.65 -31.58
CA THR A 86 -30.13 16.36 -30.25
C THR A 86 -28.71 15.79 -30.39
N ASN A 87 -27.74 16.46 -29.77
CA ASN A 87 -26.39 15.93 -29.60
C ASN A 87 -26.41 14.67 -28.73
N GLY A 88 -25.39 13.83 -28.87
CA GLY A 88 -25.19 12.71 -27.95
C GLY A 88 -24.87 13.20 -26.54
N PHE A 89 -25.23 12.41 -25.55
CA PHE A 89 -24.81 12.61 -24.17
C PHE A 89 -23.37 12.15 -23.96
N ALA A 90 -22.65 12.79 -23.04
CA ALA A 90 -21.38 12.26 -22.57
C ALA A 90 -21.60 10.95 -21.78
N GLY A 91 -20.63 10.06 -21.84
CA GLY A 91 -20.64 8.84 -21.03
C GLY A 91 -20.44 9.12 -19.53
N GLY A 92 -20.48 8.07 -18.72
CA GLY A 92 -20.15 8.15 -17.30
C GLY A 92 -18.65 8.07 -17.03
N ALA A 93 -18.19 8.62 -15.91
CA ALA A 93 -16.84 8.44 -15.39
C ALA A 93 -16.88 8.24 -13.87
N ASP A 94 -16.41 7.08 -13.39
CA ASP A 94 -16.36 6.79 -11.95
C ASP A 94 -15.42 5.62 -11.60
N GLY A 95 -15.12 5.45 -10.31
CA GLY A 95 -14.23 4.40 -9.81
C GLY A 95 -12.82 4.57 -10.37
N GLY A 96 -12.23 5.73 -10.15
CA GLY A 96 -10.90 6.09 -10.59
C GLY A 96 -9.85 5.07 -10.16
N ALA A 97 -9.89 4.54 -8.94
CA ALA A 97 -9.07 3.39 -8.55
C ALA A 97 -9.82 2.07 -8.83
N LEU A 98 -10.99 1.89 -8.25
CA LEU A 98 -11.78 0.67 -8.36
C LEU A 98 -13.24 0.98 -8.71
N TYR A 99 -13.73 0.35 -9.78
CA TYR A 99 -15.16 0.28 -10.07
C TYR A 99 -15.62 -1.16 -9.99
N THR A 100 -16.64 -1.46 -9.20
CA THR A 100 -17.26 -2.79 -9.13
C THR A 100 -18.74 -2.74 -9.48
N LEU A 101 -19.16 -3.67 -10.32
CA LEU A 101 -20.51 -3.75 -10.86
C LEU A 101 -21.05 -5.18 -10.83
N ALA A 102 -22.20 -5.34 -10.20
CA ALA A 102 -23.04 -6.52 -10.34
C ALA A 102 -24.17 -6.23 -11.35
N LEU A 103 -24.31 -7.06 -12.37
CA LEU A 103 -25.44 -7.02 -13.31
C LEU A 103 -26.25 -8.32 -13.23
N SER A 104 -25.63 -9.44 -13.61
CA SER A 104 -26.29 -10.74 -13.73
C SER A 104 -25.87 -11.72 -12.64
N GLN A 105 -24.81 -11.41 -11.90
CA GLN A 105 -24.27 -12.19 -10.80
C GLN A 105 -23.71 -11.25 -9.73
N THR A 106 -23.41 -11.79 -8.55
CA THR A 106 -22.75 -11.04 -7.48
C THR A 106 -21.34 -10.65 -7.89
N ALA A 107 -21.04 -9.35 -7.84
CA ALA A 107 -19.68 -8.86 -7.78
C ALA A 107 -19.31 -8.59 -6.32
N SER A 108 -18.11 -8.96 -5.91
CA SER A 108 -17.64 -8.69 -4.54
C SER A 108 -16.23 -8.13 -4.48
N VAL A 109 -15.99 -7.32 -3.44
CA VAL A 109 -14.71 -6.68 -3.15
C VAL A 109 -14.43 -6.80 -1.66
N THR A 110 -13.21 -7.23 -1.32
CA THR A 110 -12.65 -7.14 0.03
C THR A 110 -11.41 -6.25 0.03
N LEU A 111 -11.37 -5.26 0.92
CA LEU A 111 -10.22 -4.36 1.11
C LEU A 111 -9.59 -4.58 2.50
N ILE A 112 -8.27 -4.76 2.53
CA ILE A 112 -7.49 -4.95 3.75
C ILE A 112 -6.19 -4.16 3.62
N ASN A 113 -5.84 -3.36 4.63
CA ASN A 113 -4.57 -2.64 4.70
C ASN A 113 -4.22 -1.82 3.45
N SER A 114 -5.21 -1.30 2.72
CA SER A 114 -5.00 -0.76 1.37
C SER A 114 -5.35 0.73 1.27
N ILE A 115 -4.77 1.37 0.26
CA ILE A 115 -4.96 2.80 -0.05
C ILE A 115 -5.55 2.94 -1.45
N LEU A 116 -6.72 3.55 -1.55
CA LEU A 116 -7.34 4.02 -2.80
C LEU A 116 -7.50 5.55 -2.72
N ALA A 117 -6.71 6.30 -3.47
CA ALA A 117 -6.63 7.75 -3.28
C ALA A 117 -6.28 8.56 -4.53
N ASN A 118 -6.57 9.85 -4.48
CA ASN A 118 -6.08 10.86 -5.44
C ASN A 118 -6.48 10.57 -6.89
N SER A 119 -7.52 9.78 -7.12
CA SER A 119 -8.02 9.56 -8.47
C SER A 119 -8.71 10.82 -9.01
N SER A 120 -8.81 10.94 -10.34
CA SER A 120 -9.48 12.06 -10.99
C SER A 120 -10.50 11.60 -12.03
N GLY A 121 -11.49 12.47 -12.29
CA GLY A 121 -12.62 12.20 -13.19
C GLY A 121 -13.73 11.33 -12.58
N GLY A 122 -13.55 10.82 -11.37
CA GLY A 122 -14.49 9.96 -10.64
C GLY A 122 -14.07 9.80 -9.17
N LYS A 123 -14.90 9.11 -8.36
CA LYS A 123 -14.53 8.72 -6.99
C LYS A 123 -13.43 7.66 -7.02
N ASP A 124 -12.63 7.54 -5.97
CA ASP A 124 -11.59 6.50 -5.91
C ASP A 124 -12.22 5.10 -5.98
N LEU A 125 -13.31 4.90 -5.26
CA LEU A 125 -14.07 3.66 -5.23
C LEU A 125 -15.53 3.87 -5.61
N ALA A 126 -16.01 3.12 -6.61
CA ALA A 126 -17.42 3.10 -6.98
C ALA A 126 -17.96 1.68 -6.93
N SER A 127 -19.02 1.47 -6.14
CA SER A 127 -19.74 0.20 -6.04
C SER A 127 -21.16 0.36 -6.57
N ARG A 128 -21.60 -0.56 -7.44
CA ARG A 128 -22.95 -0.56 -7.99
C ARG A 128 -23.53 -1.97 -8.02
N GLY A 129 -24.49 -2.23 -7.12
CA GLY A 129 -25.13 -3.54 -6.97
C GLY A 129 -24.22 -4.62 -6.37
N SER A 130 -22.96 -4.30 -6.06
CA SER A 130 -21.95 -5.24 -5.57
C SER A 130 -22.01 -5.42 -4.04
N VAL A 131 -21.30 -6.43 -3.54
CA VAL A 131 -21.01 -6.60 -2.11
C VAL A 131 -19.58 -6.15 -1.83
N LEU A 132 -19.41 -5.06 -1.09
CA LEU A 132 -18.11 -4.55 -0.68
C LEU A 132 -17.93 -4.65 0.83
N THR A 133 -16.81 -5.24 1.24
CA THR A 133 -16.41 -5.41 2.64
C THR A 133 -15.03 -4.78 2.87
N ALA A 134 -14.99 -3.73 3.65
CA ALA A 134 -13.79 -3.03 4.09
C ALA A 134 -13.89 -2.76 5.60
N THR A 135 -13.90 -3.84 6.38
CA THR A 135 -13.99 -3.81 7.84
C THR A 135 -12.65 -3.63 8.52
N GLU A 136 -11.58 -4.10 7.87
CA GLU A 136 -10.19 -3.87 8.29
C GLU A 136 -9.72 -2.45 7.93
N PRO A 137 -8.63 -1.96 8.55
CA PRO A 137 -8.10 -0.63 8.29
C PRO A 137 -7.76 -0.42 6.80
N ASN A 138 -8.29 0.65 6.22
CA ASN A 138 -8.04 1.08 4.85
C ASN A 138 -8.13 2.60 4.75
N ILE A 139 -7.46 3.19 3.77
CA ILE A 139 -7.73 4.56 3.34
C ILE A 139 -8.41 4.54 1.99
N VAL A 140 -9.62 5.10 1.92
CA VAL A 140 -10.31 5.36 0.65
C VAL A 140 -10.77 6.81 0.67
N ARG A 141 -10.09 7.68 -0.10
CA ARG A 141 -10.32 9.13 -0.03
C ARG A 141 -11.71 9.54 -0.44
N SER A 142 -12.31 8.82 -1.39
CA SER A 142 -13.64 9.12 -1.87
C SER A 142 -14.31 7.86 -2.41
N PHE A 143 -15.59 7.68 -2.08
CA PHE A 143 -16.35 6.54 -2.58
C PHE A 143 -17.82 6.88 -2.83
N THR A 144 -18.46 6.05 -3.64
CA THR A 144 -19.91 6.04 -3.83
C THR A 144 -20.44 4.61 -3.86
N ASN A 145 -21.67 4.45 -3.39
CA ASN A 145 -22.39 3.18 -3.44
C ASN A 145 -23.78 3.40 -4.05
N SER A 146 -24.08 2.69 -5.14
CA SER A 146 -25.35 2.75 -5.87
C SER A 146 -26.11 1.43 -5.77
N GLY A 147 -26.20 0.88 -4.55
CA GLY A 147 -26.91 -0.36 -4.23
C GLY A 147 -25.99 -1.55 -3.97
N GLY A 148 -26.56 -2.61 -3.38
CA GLY A 148 -25.81 -3.76 -2.88
C GLY A 148 -25.32 -3.59 -1.43
N GLY A 149 -24.57 -4.58 -0.93
CA GLY A 149 -23.99 -4.54 0.41
C GLY A 149 -22.73 -3.68 0.43
N PHE A 150 -22.62 -2.75 1.37
CA PHE A 150 -21.49 -1.83 1.43
C PHE A 150 -21.09 -1.54 2.87
N THR A 151 -20.11 -2.27 3.36
CA THR A 151 -19.62 -2.18 4.74
C THR A 151 -18.21 -1.60 4.74
N THR A 152 -18.05 -0.38 5.25
CA THR A 152 -16.78 0.37 5.22
C THR A 152 -16.34 0.86 6.59
N THR A 153 -16.62 0.09 7.64
CA THR A 153 -16.31 0.49 9.03
C THR A 153 -14.82 0.64 9.32
N GLY A 154 -13.94 0.01 8.53
CA GLY A 154 -12.50 0.17 8.64
C GLY A 154 -11.91 1.23 7.69
N VAL A 155 -12.74 1.93 6.93
CA VAL A 155 -12.29 2.95 5.98
C VAL A 155 -12.16 4.31 6.66
N VAL A 156 -11.00 4.95 6.49
CA VAL A 156 -10.78 6.35 6.84
C VAL A 156 -10.65 7.18 5.55
N ALA A 157 -11.47 8.22 5.42
CA ALA A 157 -11.47 9.12 4.27
C ALA A 157 -10.55 10.34 4.52
N VAL A 158 -9.24 10.14 4.40
CA VAL A 158 -8.20 11.15 4.64
C VAL A 158 -7.14 11.09 3.56
N ASP A 159 -6.42 12.20 3.33
CA ASP A 159 -5.25 12.20 2.44
C ASP A 159 -4.17 11.25 2.99
N PRO A 160 -3.75 10.20 2.26
CA PRO A 160 -2.69 9.31 2.71
C PRO A 160 -1.30 9.96 2.70
N LEU A 161 -1.13 11.19 2.20
CA LEU A 161 0.16 11.87 2.11
C LEU A 161 1.22 11.01 1.43
N LEU A 162 0.93 10.60 0.18
CA LEU A 162 1.82 9.77 -0.63
C LEU A 162 2.87 10.63 -1.34
N GLY A 163 4.12 10.16 -1.34
CA GLY A 163 5.18 10.63 -2.23
C GLY A 163 4.97 10.15 -3.68
N PRO A 164 5.80 10.61 -4.63
CA PRO A 164 5.70 10.18 -6.03
C PRO A 164 5.97 8.68 -6.19
N LEU A 165 5.46 8.09 -7.28
CA LEU A 165 5.86 6.75 -7.70
C LEU A 165 7.34 6.78 -8.11
N THR A 166 8.18 6.07 -7.37
CA THR A 166 9.61 6.01 -7.63
C THR A 166 10.20 4.69 -7.13
N ASN A 167 11.48 4.47 -7.43
CA ASN A 167 12.24 3.39 -6.84
C ASN A 167 12.60 3.73 -5.39
N ASN A 168 11.84 3.19 -4.44
CA ASN A 168 12.13 3.31 -3.00
C ASN A 168 12.91 2.11 -2.44
N GLY A 169 13.70 1.45 -3.31
CA GLY A 169 14.43 0.21 -3.03
C GLY A 169 13.62 -1.05 -3.35
N GLY A 170 14.31 -2.19 -3.49
CA GLY A 170 13.69 -3.51 -3.68
C GLY A 170 13.18 -3.80 -5.09
N PHE A 171 12.21 -4.71 -5.19
CA PHE A 171 11.78 -5.31 -6.47
C PHE A 171 10.69 -4.56 -7.24
N ALA A 172 10.01 -3.58 -6.62
CA ALA A 172 8.92 -2.84 -7.25
C ALA A 172 8.94 -1.34 -6.91
N TYR A 173 8.43 -0.53 -7.84
CA TYR A 173 8.23 0.89 -7.61
C TYR A 173 7.03 1.07 -6.69
N THR A 174 7.16 2.00 -5.75
CA THR A 174 6.15 2.26 -4.71
C THR A 174 5.97 3.75 -4.50
N MET A 175 4.94 4.13 -3.75
CA MET A 175 4.74 5.50 -3.28
C MET A 175 5.04 5.54 -1.78
N ALA A 176 6.17 6.15 -1.40
CA ALA A 176 6.55 6.25 0.00
C ALA A 176 5.55 7.09 0.80
N LEU A 177 5.36 6.77 2.08
CA LEU A 177 4.55 7.59 2.98
C LEU A 177 5.34 8.82 3.41
N LEU A 178 4.75 10.02 3.26
CA LEU A 178 5.38 11.26 3.69
C LEU A 178 5.27 11.41 5.23
N PRO A 179 6.12 12.23 5.86
CA PRO A 179 6.04 12.49 7.30
C PRO A 179 4.64 12.93 7.74
N GLY A 180 4.13 12.31 8.80
CA GLY A 180 2.79 12.59 9.33
C GLY A 180 1.65 11.91 8.57
N SER A 181 1.96 11.00 7.63
CA SER A 181 0.95 10.22 6.92
C SER A 181 0.03 9.45 7.89
N PRO A 182 -1.30 9.51 7.69
CA PRO A 182 -2.25 8.70 8.47
C PRO A 182 -2.20 7.20 8.11
N ALA A 183 -1.40 6.81 7.13
CA ALA A 183 -1.17 5.42 6.78
C ALA A 183 -0.08 4.75 7.63
N LEU A 184 0.75 5.54 8.34
CA LEU A 184 1.83 5.04 9.18
C LEU A 184 1.27 4.31 10.42
N ASP A 185 1.74 3.08 10.68
CA ASP A 185 1.34 2.24 11.82
C ASP A 185 -0.19 2.05 11.97
N ALA A 186 -0.94 2.21 10.88
CA ALA A 186 -2.40 2.26 10.90
C ALA A 186 -3.08 0.96 10.46
N GLY A 187 -2.31 -0.01 9.96
CA GLY A 187 -2.82 -1.28 9.46
C GLY A 187 -3.06 -2.33 10.55
N ASP A 188 -3.66 -3.43 10.11
CA ASP A 188 -3.79 -4.66 10.87
C ASP A 188 -2.65 -5.63 10.52
N SER A 189 -1.71 -5.82 11.46
CA SER A 189 -0.57 -6.70 11.31
C SER A 189 -0.95 -8.18 11.21
N ALA A 190 -2.12 -8.60 11.73
CA ALA A 190 -2.54 -10.00 11.70
C ALA A 190 -2.96 -10.46 10.30
N ASN A 191 -3.53 -9.55 9.51
CA ASN A 191 -3.99 -9.80 8.15
C ASN A 191 -3.06 -9.20 7.07
N ALA A 192 -1.77 -9.04 7.39
CA ALA A 192 -0.76 -8.52 6.49
C ALA A 192 0.18 -9.61 5.94
N PRO A 193 0.66 -9.48 4.68
CA PRO A 193 1.78 -10.28 4.19
C PRO A 193 3.06 -10.00 4.99
N VAL A 194 3.98 -10.95 4.98
CA VAL A 194 5.26 -10.85 5.73
C VAL A 194 6.14 -9.71 5.18
N PHE A 195 6.15 -9.53 3.85
CA PHE A 195 6.98 -8.53 3.17
C PHE A 195 6.10 -7.53 2.42
N ASP A 196 6.60 -6.31 2.21
CA ASP A 196 5.97 -5.27 1.41
C ASP A 196 6.28 -5.44 -0.10
N GLY A 197 5.85 -4.49 -0.93
CA GLY A 197 6.09 -4.52 -2.39
C GLY A 197 7.56 -4.49 -2.80
N ARG A 198 8.46 -4.15 -1.89
CA ARG A 198 9.92 -4.09 -2.13
C ARG A 198 10.62 -5.35 -1.66
N GLY A 199 9.92 -6.24 -0.94
CA GLY A 199 10.50 -7.42 -0.30
C GLY A 199 11.05 -7.16 1.09
N LEU A 200 10.72 -6.02 1.73
CA LEU A 200 11.16 -5.67 3.08
C LEU A 200 10.08 -6.07 4.11
N PRO A 201 10.43 -6.37 5.37
CA PRO A 201 9.44 -6.74 6.39
C PRO A 201 8.36 -5.67 6.56
N ARG A 202 7.08 -6.08 6.64
CA ARG A 202 5.98 -5.14 6.92
C ARG A 202 5.89 -4.74 8.39
N VAL A 203 6.29 -5.58 9.33
CA VAL A 203 6.31 -5.15 10.74
C VAL A 203 7.65 -4.49 11.00
N SER A 204 7.72 -3.17 10.79
CA SER A 204 8.91 -2.35 11.11
C SER A 204 8.66 -1.29 12.18
N GLY A 205 7.41 -0.86 12.36
CA GLY A 205 6.96 0.05 13.42
C GLY A 205 6.19 -0.68 14.53
N ALA A 206 5.24 0.04 15.13
CA ALA A 206 4.32 -0.54 16.10
C ALA A 206 3.29 -1.47 15.42
N LYS A 207 2.90 -1.15 14.18
CA LYS A 207 2.04 -1.97 13.33
C LYS A 207 2.56 -1.91 11.89
N VAL A 208 1.87 -2.62 11.01
CA VAL A 208 2.10 -2.44 9.57
C VAL A 208 1.50 -1.11 9.09
N ASP A 209 2.09 -0.54 8.06
CA ASP A 209 1.55 0.59 7.33
C ASP A 209 0.44 0.14 6.36
N LEU A 210 -0.45 1.07 6.02
CA LEU A 210 -1.41 0.89 4.94
C LEU A 210 -0.73 1.07 3.57
N GLY A 211 -1.13 0.27 2.58
CA GLY A 211 -0.67 0.37 1.20
C GLY A 211 0.49 -0.56 0.84
N ALA A 212 1.09 -0.37 -0.33
CA ALA A 212 2.15 -1.24 -0.86
C ALA A 212 3.55 -0.98 -0.26
N TYR A 213 3.70 0.09 0.52
CA TYR A 213 4.97 0.55 1.07
C TYR A 213 4.93 0.49 2.60
N GLU A 214 6.00 -0.03 3.20
CA GLU A 214 6.23 0.01 4.64
C GLU A 214 7.40 0.93 5.01
N LEU A 215 7.20 1.96 5.82
CA LEU A 215 8.32 2.74 6.31
C LEU A 215 9.22 1.86 7.18
N GLN A 216 10.45 1.66 6.72
CA GLN A 216 11.44 0.94 7.51
C GLN A 216 11.98 1.87 8.59
N VAL A 217 11.46 1.72 9.79
CA VAL A 217 11.96 2.42 10.97
C VAL A 217 13.22 1.69 11.43
N PRO A 218 14.36 2.37 11.57
CA PRO A 218 15.55 1.74 12.12
C PRO A 218 15.23 1.21 13.51
N THR A 219 15.38 -0.10 13.72
CA THR A 219 15.21 -0.66 15.06
C THR A 219 16.24 -0.02 15.99
N GLN A 220 15.77 0.64 17.04
CA GLN A 220 16.67 1.27 17.99
C GLN A 220 17.47 0.18 18.71
N LEU A 221 18.80 0.26 18.59
CA LEU A 221 19.69 -0.57 19.40
C LEU A 221 19.65 -0.05 20.83
N LEU A 222 19.03 -0.83 21.73
CA LEU A 222 18.91 -0.48 23.14
C LEU A 222 19.31 -1.68 23.99
N PHE A 223 20.28 -1.49 24.89
CA PHE A 223 20.53 -2.48 25.93
C PHE A 223 19.30 -2.54 26.85
N THR A 224 18.63 -3.68 26.86
CA THR A 224 17.39 -3.92 27.61
C THR A 224 17.67 -4.49 28.99
N ASN A 225 18.77 -5.26 29.14
CA ASN A 225 19.16 -5.84 30.40
C ASN A 225 20.67 -6.19 30.43
N TRP A 226 21.22 -6.34 31.62
CA TRP A 226 22.54 -6.92 31.83
C TRP A 226 22.61 -7.61 33.19
N LYS A 227 23.40 -8.68 33.29
CA LYS A 227 23.65 -9.37 34.57
C LYS A 227 24.98 -10.10 34.55
N PHE A 228 25.62 -10.20 35.70
CA PHE A 228 26.69 -11.17 35.89
C PHE A 228 26.11 -12.58 35.97
N VAL A 229 26.80 -13.54 35.36
CA VAL A 229 26.46 -14.97 35.38
C VAL A 229 27.49 -15.76 36.18
N SER A 230 27.13 -16.96 36.63
CA SER A 230 28.03 -17.85 37.38
C SER A 230 29.33 -18.08 36.58
N GLY A 231 30.47 -17.93 37.24
CA GLY A 231 31.79 -18.00 36.59
C GLY A 231 32.36 -16.65 36.16
N GLY A 232 31.69 -15.53 36.44
CA GLY A 232 32.26 -14.18 36.27
C GLY A 232 32.06 -13.54 34.90
N GLY A 233 31.23 -14.15 34.05
CA GLY A 233 30.85 -13.55 32.78
C GLY A 233 29.80 -12.45 32.95
N LEU A 234 29.76 -11.50 32.02
CA LEU A 234 28.69 -10.52 31.88
C LEU A 234 27.80 -10.91 30.71
N GLN A 235 26.51 -11.12 30.99
CA GLN A 235 25.49 -11.26 29.97
C GLN A 235 24.88 -9.89 29.67
N LEU A 236 24.82 -9.54 28.39
CA LEU A 236 24.16 -8.36 27.85
C LEU A 236 22.95 -8.80 27.04
N GLN A 237 21.83 -8.08 27.17
CA GLN A 237 20.64 -8.23 26.35
C GLN A 237 20.31 -6.88 25.70
N PHE A 238 19.91 -6.91 24.44
CA PHE A 238 19.55 -5.70 23.71
C PHE A 238 18.55 -6.00 22.58
N SER A 239 17.75 -5.00 22.22
CA SER A 239 16.84 -5.05 21.08
C SER A 239 17.54 -4.59 19.79
N GLY A 240 17.16 -5.16 18.65
CA GLY A 240 17.67 -4.80 17.33
C GLY A 240 16.82 -5.36 16.19
N SER A 241 17.18 -5.07 14.95
CA SER A 241 16.50 -5.62 13.77
C SER A 241 16.68 -7.14 13.73
N SER A 242 15.56 -7.86 13.68
CA SER A 242 15.54 -9.33 13.55
C SER A 242 16.37 -9.81 12.36
N GLY A 243 17.01 -10.97 12.51
CA GLY A 243 17.84 -11.60 11.47
C GLY A 243 19.16 -10.86 11.18
N THR A 244 19.46 -9.78 11.89
CA THR A 244 20.68 -9.00 11.69
C THR A 244 21.82 -9.53 12.55
N GLY A 245 22.99 -9.74 11.94
CA GLY A 245 24.20 -10.13 12.66
C GLY A 245 24.83 -8.95 13.40
N TYR A 246 24.61 -8.83 14.71
CA TYR A 246 25.24 -7.78 15.52
C TYR A 246 26.56 -8.24 16.13
N THR A 247 27.55 -7.33 16.19
CA THR A 247 28.83 -7.58 16.88
C THR A 247 28.91 -6.72 18.15
N ILE A 248 29.41 -7.28 19.25
CA ILE A 248 29.73 -6.51 20.45
C ILE A 248 31.19 -6.11 20.43
N VAL A 249 31.45 -4.82 20.64
CA VAL A 249 32.79 -4.27 20.84
C VAL A 249 32.91 -3.70 22.24
N SER A 250 34.14 -3.63 22.75
CA SER A 250 34.42 -3.11 24.09
C SER A 250 35.70 -2.29 24.15
N THR A 251 35.80 -1.45 25.17
CA THR A 251 37.04 -0.73 25.51
C THR A 251 37.16 -0.52 27.02
N THR A 252 38.37 -0.39 27.51
CA THR A 252 38.67 0.15 28.85
C THR A 252 39.01 1.65 28.79
N ASP A 253 39.19 2.21 27.59
CA ASP A 253 39.52 3.60 27.34
C ASP A 253 38.54 4.20 26.32
N LEU A 254 37.66 5.07 26.79
CA LEU A 254 36.64 5.73 25.98
C LEU A 254 37.20 6.83 25.06
N THR A 255 38.47 7.21 25.21
CA THR A 255 39.11 8.20 24.34
C THR A 255 39.54 7.61 23.00
N LEU A 256 39.61 6.27 22.90
CA LEU A 256 39.95 5.59 21.65
C LEU A 256 38.83 5.70 20.62
N PRO A 257 39.16 5.91 19.33
CA PRO A 257 38.18 5.87 18.26
C PRO A 257 37.53 4.48 18.20
N LEU A 258 36.27 4.41 17.78
CA LEU A 258 35.49 3.16 17.71
C LEU A 258 36.13 2.05 16.88
N SER A 259 36.92 2.42 15.87
CA SER A 259 37.70 1.48 15.06
C SER A 259 38.73 0.70 15.87
N ASN A 260 39.15 1.21 17.03
CA ASN A 260 40.19 0.64 17.88
C ASN A 260 39.61 -0.12 19.09
N TRP A 261 38.29 -0.15 19.24
CA TRP A 261 37.65 -0.94 20.28
C TRP A 261 37.79 -2.44 19.98
N THR A 262 38.00 -3.25 21.02
CA THR A 262 38.18 -4.70 20.89
C THR A 262 36.86 -5.36 20.50
N VAL A 263 36.87 -6.12 19.40
CA VAL A 263 35.74 -6.96 18.99
C VAL A 263 35.65 -8.18 19.90
N LEU A 264 34.52 -8.36 20.58
CA LEU A 264 34.28 -9.51 21.47
C LEU A 264 33.65 -10.70 20.74
N GLY A 265 32.75 -10.43 19.79
CA GLY A 265 32.08 -11.47 19.01
C GLY A 265 30.66 -11.09 18.62
N SER A 266 29.96 -12.04 18.01
CA SER A 266 28.59 -11.85 17.54
C SER A 266 27.56 -12.12 18.64
N ALA A 267 26.52 -11.29 18.70
CA ALA A 267 25.34 -11.54 19.52
C ALA A 267 24.44 -12.60 18.89
N ILE A 268 23.68 -13.29 19.73
CA ILE A 268 22.75 -14.35 19.33
C ILE A 268 21.33 -13.82 19.47
N GLU A 269 20.52 -13.94 18.41
CA GLU A 269 19.10 -13.65 18.47
C GLU A 269 18.38 -14.76 19.25
N THR A 270 17.71 -14.38 20.34
CA THR A 270 17.02 -15.31 21.25
C THR A 270 15.52 -15.39 20.96
N THR A 271 14.96 -14.30 20.46
CA THR A 271 13.58 -14.16 19.97
C THR A 271 13.58 -13.02 18.95
N ASN A 272 12.54 -12.91 18.12
CA ASN A 272 12.45 -11.94 17.04
C ASN A 272 12.77 -10.51 17.53
N GLY A 273 13.94 -9.99 17.14
CA GLY A 273 14.43 -8.66 17.50
C GLY A 273 15.11 -8.53 18.88
N GLU A 274 15.26 -9.60 19.64
CA GLU A 274 15.92 -9.62 20.96
C GLU A 274 17.21 -10.44 20.94
N PHE A 275 18.31 -9.80 21.31
CA PHE A 275 19.66 -10.35 21.19
C PHE A 275 20.35 -10.48 22.55
N GLN A 276 21.20 -11.49 22.67
CA GLN A 276 22.02 -11.75 23.85
C GLN A 276 23.50 -11.94 23.49
N PHE A 277 24.39 -11.43 24.33
CA PHE A 277 25.84 -11.67 24.25
C PHE A 277 26.43 -11.97 25.62
N ASN A 278 27.39 -12.89 25.72
CA ASN A 278 28.08 -13.22 26.96
C ASN A 278 29.58 -12.88 26.85
N ASP A 279 30.05 -11.90 27.61
CA ASP A 279 31.47 -11.60 27.80
C ASP A 279 32.02 -12.43 28.96
N THR A 280 32.80 -13.47 28.65
CA THR A 280 33.37 -14.39 29.65
C THR A 280 34.55 -13.80 30.43
N GLN A 281 35.10 -12.67 29.98
CA GLN A 281 36.29 -12.03 30.57
C GLN A 281 35.94 -10.71 31.28
N ALA A 282 34.66 -10.40 31.46
CA ALA A 282 34.21 -9.11 31.98
C ALA A 282 34.85 -8.75 33.33
N MET A 283 34.95 -9.70 34.28
CA MET A 283 35.56 -9.46 35.59
C MET A 283 37.10 -9.36 35.58
N SER A 284 37.76 -9.64 34.45
CA SER A 284 39.21 -9.39 34.31
C SER A 284 39.55 -7.90 34.20
N PHE A 285 38.53 -7.04 34.05
CA PHE A 285 38.68 -5.60 33.92
C PHE A 285 37.91 -4.88 35.03
N PRO A 286 38.51 -3.92 35.75
CA PRO A 286 37.82 -3.18 36.80
C PRO A 286 36.69 -2.29 36.24
N GLN A 287 36.83 -1.84 34.99
CA GLN A 287 35.79 -1.15 34.24
C GLN A 287 35.94 -1.48 32.76
N ARG A 288 34.81 -1.75 32.09
CA ARG A 288 34.76 -2.01 30.66
C ARG A 288 33.49 -1.39 30.09
N SER A 289 33.62 -0.70 28.97
CA SER A 289 32.51 -0.13 28.22
C SER A 289 32.18 -1.00 27.03
N TYR A 290 30.89 -1.07 26.65
CA TYR A 290 30.39 -1.93 25.59
C TYR A 290 29.61 -1.12 24.56
N ARG A 291 29.64 -1.56 23.31
CA ARG A 291 28.80 -1.02 22.25
C ARG A 291 28.38 -2.11 21.27
N VAL A 292 27.13 -2.04 20.82
CA VAL A 292 26.62 -2.87 19.72
C VAL A 292 27.02 -2.22 18.39
N ARG A 293 27.55 -3.01 17.48
CA ARG A 293 27.92 -2.60 16.11
C ARG A 293 27.05 -3.34 15.11
N GLN A 294 26.40 -2.58 14.23
CA GLN A 294 25.66 -3.12 13.07
C GLN A 294 26.66 -3.52 11.97
N PRO A 295 26.29 -4.45 11.06
CA PRO A 295 27.09 -4.78 9.88
C PRO A 295 27.48 -3.56 9.05
#